data_AF-A0A2V2RMA0-F1
#
_entry.id   AF-A0A2V2RMA0-F1
#
_cell.length_a   1.000
_cell.length_b   1.000
_cell.length_c   1.000
_cell.angle_alpha   90.00
_cell.angle_beta   90.00
_cell.angle_gamma   90.00
#
_symmetry.space_group_name_H-M   'P 1'
#
loop_
_entity.id
_entity.type
_entity.pdbx_description
1 polymer ?
#
loop_
_entity_poly.entity_id
_entity_poly.type
_entity_poly.pdbx_seq_one_letter_code
_entity_poly.pdbx_strand_id
1 'polypeptide(L)'
;MENRESQPPDTGLVRASEILPEDLHILPLPTRPFFPGMPIPLIVDQPEMLKFVQALLEAKLNTIGLVLQKSPTINDPQKDLYRVGVAAKLIRVFADENSGVLQLLLNCVERFSIKEIRQVETGLVARVEYHYATEFTVSPELKAYSMAIISTLKELSQMSPIHMEAIKIYLQRSSMDDPGKVADFAANLTSASAAELQDVLETFSIRERIDKVLVLLRKELEMTRLQQKITKQIEERISKQQREFFLREQLKEIKQELGLEKEGKATEIETFTNRIKELKLSPEVQKVITEEMDKFQILEPMSPEYIVT
;
A
#
# COMPACT_ATOMS: atom_id res chain seq x y z
N MET A 1 -63.34 -27.06 -24.68
CA MET A 1 -62.55 -27.91 -23.77
C MET A 1 -61.23 -28.18 -24.49
N GLU A 2 -60.19 -27.43 -24.16
CA GLU A 2 -58.83 -27.66 -24.66
C GLU A 2 -57.89 -27.59 -23.46
N ASN A 3 -57.23 -28.72 -23.19
CA ASN A 3 -56.28 -28.93 -22.11
C ASN A 3 -55.02 -28.09 -22.37
N ARG A 4 -54.67 -27.21 -21.42
CA ARG A 4 -53.31 -26.67 -21.29
C ARG A 4 -52.53 -27.58 -20.36
N GLU A 5 -51.63 -28.38 -20.93
CA GLU A 5 -50.61 -29.09 -20.17
C GLU A 5 -49.66 -28.07 -19.53
N SER A 6 -49.54 -28.16 -18.21
CA SER A 6 -48.58 -27.44 -17.38
C SER A 6 -47.19 -28.05 -17.55
N GLN A 7 -46.25 -27.29 -18.14
CA GLN A 7 -44.83 -27.63 -18.11
C GLN A 7 -44.28 -27.53 -16.67
N PRO A 8 -43.45 -28.48 -16.23
CA PRO A 8 -42.80 -28.41 -14.91
C PRO A 8 -41.74 -27.30 -14.89
N PRO A 9 -41.42 -26.75 -13.71
CA PRO A 9 -40.40 -25.71 -13.57
C PRO A 9 -39.02 -26.25 -13.97
N ASP A 10 -38.33 -25.46 -14.80
CA ASP A 10 -36.98 -25.67 -15.27
C ASP A 10 -36.03 -25.73 -14.07
N THR A 11 -35.75 -26.94 -13.57
CA THR A 11 -34.69 -27.18 -12.59
C THR A 11 -33.37 -26.94 -13.30
N GLY A 12 -32.87 -25.71 -13.19
CA GLY A 12 -31.60 -25.28 -13.74
C GLY A 12 -30.51 -26.30 -13.41
N LEU A 13 -29.98 -26.93 -14.45
CA LEU A 13 -28.85 -27.86 -14.37
C LEU A 13 -27.62 -27.07 -13.88
N VAL A 14 -27.39 -27.04 -12.57
CA VAL A 14 -26.15 -26.51 -11.99
C VAL A 14 -25.02 -27.38 -12.51
N ARG A 15 -24.08 -26.78 -13.24
CA ARG A 15 -22.91 -27.51 -13.74
C ARG A 15 -22.14 -28.05 -12.53
N ALA A 16 -21.72 -29.31 -12.55
CA ALA A 16 -20.92 -29.91 -11.47
C ALA A 16 -19.64 -29.11 -11.13
N SER A 17 -19.16 -28.25 -12.05
CA SER A 17 -18.05 -27.31 -11.87
C SER A 17 -18.35 -26.11 -10.94
N GLU A 18 -19.61 -25.90 -10.56
CA GLU A 18 -20.05 -24.80 -9.70
C GLU A 18 -20.20 -25.21 -8.23
N ILE A 19 -20.31 -26.51 -7.95
CA ILE A 19 -20.43 -27.04 -6.58
C ILE A 19 -19.04 -26.98 -5.93
N LEU A 20 -18.96 -26.32 -4.78
CA LEU A 20 -17.73 -26.25 -3.98
C LEU A 20 -17.62 -27.52 -3.12
N PRO A 21 -16.42 -28.11 -2.99
CA PRO A 21 -16.23 -29.36 -2.25
C PRO A 21 -16.38 -29.17 -0.74
N GLU A 22 -16.96 -30.14 -0.04
CA GLU A 22 -17.15 -30.06 1.42
C GLU A 22 -15.84 -30.10 2.22
N ASP A 23 -14.82 -30.79 1.68
CA ASP A 23 -13.49 -30.87 2.27
C ASP A 23 -12.52 -30.01 1.41
N LEU A 24 -11.88 -29.03 2.05
CA LEU A 24 -10.92 -28.13 1.42
C LEU A 24 -9.52 -28.36 1.95
N HIS A 25 -8.56 -28.43 1.04
CA HIS A 25 -7.15 -28.26 1.37
C HIS A 25 -6.91 -26.81 1.80
N ILE A 26 -6.42 -26.63 3.02
CA ILE A 26 -6.24 -25.31 3.62
C ILE A 26 -4.82 -24.83 3.39
N LEU A 27 -4.73 -23.63 2.82
CA LEU A 27 -3.52 -22.84 2.75
C LEU A 27 -3.55 -21.76 3.85
N PRO A 28 -2.69 -21.87 4.88
CA PRO A 28 -2.51 -20.84 5.89
C PRO A 28 -1.95 -19.56 5.27
N LEU A 29 -2.50 -18.42 5.66
CA LEU A 29 -2.03 -17.09 5.26
C LEU A 29 -1.37 -16.40 6.46
N PRO A 30 -0.10 -15.97 6.34
CA PRO A 30 0.62 -15.40 7.47
C PRO A 30 0.30 -13.93 7.74
N THR A 31 -0.18 -13.17 6.76
CA THR A 31 -0.19 -11.70 6.82
C THR A 31 -1.57 -11.07 6.78
N ARG A 32 -2.47 -11.55 5.91
CA ARG A 32 -3.75 -10.89 5.64
C ARG A 32 -4.77 -11.88 5.07
N PRO A 33 -6.06 -11.77 5.43
CA PRO A 33 -7.10 -12.55 4.78
C PRO A 33 -7.47 -11.98 3.40
N PHE A 34 -8.00 -12.83 2.54
CA PHE A 34 -8.60 -12.42 1.27
C PHE A 34 -10.11 -12.33 1.37
N PHE A 35 -10.74 -11.71 0.37
CA PHE A 35 -12.21 -11.61 0.29
C PHE A 35 -12.72 -12.15 -1.05
N PRO A 36 -13.97 -12.62 -1.10
CA PRO A 36 -14.63 -13.02 -2.34
C PRO A 36 -14.67 -11.92 -3.42
N GLY A 37 -14.74 -12.35 -4.68
CA GLY A 37 -15.09 -11.47 -5.82
C GLY A 37 -13.91 -10.82 -6.55
N MET A 38 -12.66 -11.11 -6.16
CA MET A 38 -11.47 -10.64 -6.89
C MET A 38 -10.48 -11.79 -7.12
N PRO A 39 -9.89 -11.89 -8.33
CA PRO A 39 -8.76 -12.78 -8.55
C PRO A 39 -7.50 -12.21 -7.89
N ILE A 40 -6.73 -13.07 -7.23
CA ILE A 40 -5.51 -12.71 -6.52
C ILE A 40 -4.31 -13.48 -7.10
N PRO A 41 -3.16 -12.80 -7.31
CA PRO A 41 -1.89 -13.49 -7.52
C PRO A 41 -1.32 -13.90 -6.16
N LEU A 42 -0.93 -15.16 -6.02
CA LEU A 42 -0.23 -15.67 -4.85
C LEU A 42 1.12 -16.24 -5.27
N ILE A 43 2.20 -15.72 -4.68
CA ILE A 43 3.55 -16.21 -4.91
C ILE A 43 3.85 -17.29 -3.88
N VAL A 44 4.40 -18.40 -4.34
CA VAL A 44 4.74 -19.56 -3.54
C VAL A 44 6.22 -19.89 -3.76
N ASP A 45 7.02 -19.65 -2.73
CA ASP A 45 8.47 -19.87 -2.70
C ASP A 45 8.90 -20.81 -1.56
N GLN A 46 8.04 -21.01 -0.55
CA GLN A 46 8.35 -21.89 0.57
C GLN A 46 8.21 -23.37 0.20
N PRO A 47 9.16 -24.25 0.60
CA PRO A 47 9.15 -25.67 0.27
C PRO A 47 7.86 -26.40 0.68
N GLU A 48 7.27 -26.05 1.82
CA GLU A 48 6.03 -26.65 2.31
C GLU A 48 4.83 -26.30 1.42
N MET A 49 4.73 -25.03 1.03
CA MET A 49 3.68 -24.57 0.12
C MET A 49 3.86 -25.11 -1.30
N LEU A 50 5.11 -25.26 -1.78
CA LEU A 50 5.39 -25.89 -3.07
C LEU A 50 4.89 -27.34 -3.10
N LYS A 51 5.16 -28.12 -2.04
CA LYS A 51 4.65 -29.49 -1.90
C LYS A 51 3.13 -29.53 -1.87
N PHE A 52 2.50 -28.60 -1.15
CA PHE A 52 1.05 -28.46 -1.10
C PHE A 52 0.46 -28.20 -2.50
N VAL A 53 1.03 -27.27 -3.27
CA VAL A 53 0.59 -26.98 -4.64
C VAL A 53 0.77 -28.19 -5.56
N GLN A 54 1.90 -28.88 -5.49
CA GLN A 54 2.14 -30.09 -6.29
C GLN A 54 1.11 -31.17 -5.98
N ALA A 55 0.84 -31.44 -4.70
CA ALA A 55 -0.16 -32.41 -4.28
C ALA A 55 -1.58 -32.05 -4.77
N LEU A 56 -1.94 -30.76 -4.76
CA LEU A 56 -3.22 -30.30 -5.30
C LEU A 56 -3.36 -30.58 -6.81
N LEU A 57 -2.29 -30.31 -7.57
CA LEU A 57 -2.26 -30.53 -9.01
C LEU A 57 -2.34 -32.03 -9.35
N GLU A 58 -1.61 -32.87 -8.62
CA GLU A 58 -1.64 -34.33 -8.78
C GLU A 58 -3.03 -34.90 -8.46
N ALA A 59 -3.66 -34.41 -7.40
CA ALA A 59 -5.02 -34.79 -7.01
C ALA A 59 -6.11 -34.18 -7.92
N LYS A 60 -5.74 -33.36 -8.92
CA LYS A 60 -6.64 -32.63 -9.81
C LYS A 60 -7.66 -31.75 -9.06
N LEU A 61 -7.27 -31.27 -7.89
CA LEU A 61 -8.08 -30.37 -7.08
C LEU A 61 -7.87 -28.94 -7.57
N ASN A 62 -8.97 -28.25 -7.84
CA ASN A 62 -8.96 -26.88 -8.34
C ASN A 62 -9.51 -25.88 -7.33
N THR A 63 -9.85 -26.30 -6.12
CA THR A 63 -10.42 -25.43 -5.08
C THR A 63 -9.66 -25.63 -3.78
N ILE A 64 -9.25 -24.51 -3.17
CA ILE A 64 -8.49 -24.47 -1.92
C ILE A 64 -9.18 -23.54 -0.92
N GLY A 65 -8.94 -23.75 0.37
CA GLY A 65 -9.36 -22.83 1.41
C GLY A 65 -8.22 -21.92 1.83
N LEU A 66 -8.44 -20.61 1.81
CA LEU A 66 -7.48 -19.61 2.26
C LEU A 66 -7.88 -19.14 3.65
N VAL A 67 -7.02 -19.35 4.65
CA VAL A 67 -7.36 -19.08 6.06
C VAL A 67 -6.22 -18.33 6.73
N LEU A 68 -6.54 -17.22 7.39
CA LEU A 68 -5.57 -16.41 8.13
C LEU A 68 -5.03 -17.17 9.36
N GLN A 69 -3.74 -17.02 9.63
CA GLN A 69 -3.09 -17.41 10.89
C GLN A 69 -3.27 -16.30 11.94
N LYS A 70 -3.56 -16.67 13.19
CA LYS A 70 -3.68 -15.74 14.32
C LYS A 70 -2.30 -15.19 14.71
N SER A 71 -1.28 -16.02 14.64
CA SER A 71 0.10 -15.72 15.02
C SER A 71 1.07 -16.28 13.96
N PRO A 72 1.67 -15.44 13.11
CA PRO A 72 2.58 -15.90 12.06
C PRO A 72 3.86 -16.58 12.59
N THR A 73 4.10 -16.54 13.89
CA THR A 73 5.27 -17.10 14.58
C THR A 73 5.04 -18.50 15.17
N ILE A 74 3.79 -18.97 15.26
CA ILE A 74 3.48 -20.26 15.87
C ILE A 74 3.62 -21.37 14.83
N ASN A 75 4.50 -22.33 15.12
CA ASN A 75 4.87 -23.43 14.23
C ASN A 75 3.87 -24.61 14.24
N ASP A 76 2.65 -24.39 14.76
CA ASP A 76 1.53 -25.35 14.72
C ASP A 76 0.35 -24.73 13.96
N PRO A 77 0.32 -24.89 12.63
CA PRO A 77 -0.72 -24.34 11.78
C PRO A 77 -2.13 -24.86 12.10
N GLN A 78 -2.30 -25.97 12.83
CA GLN A 78 -3.64 -26.48 13.14
C GLN A 78 -4.36 -25.66 14.20
N LYS A 79 -3.63 -25.22 15.22
CA LYS A 79 -4.22 -24.58 16.40
C LYS A 79 -4.31 -23.07 16.28
N ASP A 80 -3.63 -22.52 15.28
CA ASP A 80 -3.43 -21.09 15.14
C ASP A 80 -4.17 -20.48 13.94
N LEU A 81 -5.18 -21.16 13.39
CA LEU A 81 -6.01 -20.60 12.32
C LEU A 81 -7.24 -19.88 12.85
N TYR A 82 -7.67 -18.85 12.13
CA TYR A 82 -9.02 -18.33 12.26
C TYR A 82 -10.04 -19.35 11.75
N ARG A 83 -11.29 -19.24 12.21
CA ARG A 83 -12.35 -20.20 11.85
C ARG A 83 -12.97 -19.88 10.49
N VAL A 84 -12.92 -18.63 10.06
CA VAL A 84 -13.49 -18.18 8.79
C VAL A 84 -12.40 -17.92 7.78
N GLY A 85 -12.58 -18.46 6.59
CA GLY A 85 -11.69 -18.29 5.45
C GLY A 85 -12.47 -18.07 4.15
N VAL A 86 -11.74 -18.05 3.04
CA VAL A 86 -12.29 -17.88 1.70
C VAL A 86 -11.88 -19.04 0.81
N ALA A 87 -12.87 -19.68 0.19
CA ALA A 87 -12.61 -20.68 -0.83
C ALA A 87 -12.15 -19.97 -2.09
N ALA A 88 -11.12 -20.50 -2.72
CA ALA A 88 -10.54 -19.95 -3.93
C ALA A 88 -10.35 -21.04 -4.98
N LYS A 89 -10.75 -20.74 -6.21
CA LYS A 89 -10.55 -21.63 -7.36
C LYS A 89 -9.21 -21.32 -8.03
N LEU A 90 -8.38 -22.33 -8.23
CA LEU A 90 -7.14 -22.23 -8.97
C LEU A 90 -7.45 -22.00 -10.45
N ILE A 91 -7.11 -20.82 -10.96
CA ILE A 91 -7.30 -20.45 -12.38
C ILE A 91 -6.11 -20.93 -13.19
N ARG A 92 -4.90 -20.56 -12.77
CA ARG A 92 -3.64 -20.86 -13.46
C ARG A 92 -2.49 -20.97 -12.47
N VAL A 93 -1.49 -21.76 -12.85
CA VAL A 93 -0.18 -21.84 -12.21
C VAL A 93 0.85 -21.41 -13.25
N PHE A 94 1.70 -20.47 -12.87
CA PHE A 94 2.88 -20.09 -13.62
C PHE A 94 4.09 -20.59 -12.84
N ALA A 95 4.92 -21.40 -13.48
CA ALA A 95 6.18 -21.84 -12.90
C ALA A 95 7.30 -21.00 -13.50
N ASP A 96 8.12 -20.40 -12.65
CA ASP A 96 9.38 -19.82 -13.09
C ASP A 96 10.48 -20.87 -12.95
N GLU A 97 10.85 -21.47 -14.09
CA GLU A 97 11.85 -22.53 -14.18
C GLU A 97 13.24 -22.09 -13.66
N ASN A 98 13.52 -20.78 -13.60
CA ASN A 98 14.82 -20.25 -13.17
C ASN A 98 14.91 -19.97 -11.67
N SER A 99 13.79 -19.63 -11.02
CA SER A 99 13.77 -19.25 -9.60
C SER A 99 13.22 -20.34 -8.68
N GLY A 100 12.54 -21.35 -9.23
CA GLY A 100 11.85 -22.37 -8.44
C GLY A 100 10.60 -21.84 -7.72
N VAL A 101 10.15 -20.63 -8.08
CA VAL A 101 8.96 -19.98 -7.52
C VAL A 101 7.74 -20.32 -8.39
N LEU A 102 6.61 -20.62 -7.73
CA LEU A 102 5.32 -20.76 -8.40
C LEU A 102 4.46 -19.52 -8.15
N GLN A 103 3.84 -19.01 -9.20
CA GLN A 103 2.82 -17.97 -9.09
C GLN A 103 1.45 -18.56 -9.42
N LEU A 104 0.57 -18.57 -8.43
CA LEU A 104 -0.81 -19.01 -8.56
C LEU A 104 -1.70 -17.81 -8.87
N LEU A 105 -2.62 -17.98 -9.82
CA LEU A 105 -3.75 -17.08 -9.99
C LEU A 105 -4.99 -17.76 -9.42
N LEU A 106 -5.54 -17.20 -8.36
CA LEU A 106 -6.66 -17.75 -7.61
C LEU A 106 -7.89 -16.85 -7.77
N ASN A 107 -9.07 -17.42 -7.98
CA ASN A 107 -10.34 -16.69 -7.92
C ASN A 107 -10.99 -16.91 -6.56
N CYS A 108 -11.05 -15.89 -5.70
CA CYS A 108 -11.74 -15.97 -4.43
C CYS A 108 -13.26 -15.97 -4.64
N VAL A 109 -13.94 -17.03 -4.22
CA VAL A 109 -15.35 -17.27 -4.56
C VAL A 109 -16.29 -17.08 -3.39
N GLU A 110 -16.08 -17.75 -2.26
CA GLU A 110 -17.07 -17.79 -1.17
C GLU A 110 -16.42 -17.83 0.20
N ARG A 111 -17.11 -17.27 1.19
CA ARG A 111 -16.73 -17.43 2.60
C ARG A 111 -17.07 -18.83 3.07
N PHE A 112 -16.27 -19.35 3.99
CA PHE A 112 -16.61 -20.58 4.70
C PHE A 112 -16.20 -20.52 6.17
N SER A 113 -16.82 -21.37 6.99
CA SER A 113 -16.38 -21.67 8.35
C SER A 113 -15.83 -23.08 8.45
N ILE A 114 -14.70 -23.25 9.14
CA ILE A 114 -14.11 -24.55 9.45
C ILE A 114 -14.99 -25.26 10.49
N LYS A 115 -15.48 -26.45 10.15
CA LYS A 115 -16.18 -27.35 11.07
C LYS A 115 -15.20 -28.29 11.76
N GLU A 116 -14.28 -28.88 10.99
CA GLU A 116 -13.28 -29.84 11.46
C GLU A 116 -11.99 -29.65 10.66
N ILE A 117 -10.83 -29.81 11.29
CA ILE A 117 -9.52 -29.75 10.64
C ILE A 117 -8.73 -31.03 10.91
N ARG A 118 -8.02 -31.52 9.88
CA ARG A 118 -7.25 -32.77 9.90
C ARG A 118 -5.87 -32.55 9.27
N GLN A 119 -4.83 -33.11 9.87
CA GLN A 119 -3.51 -33.19 9.22
C GLN A 119 -3.53 -34.35 8.23
N VAL A 120 -3.00 -34.12 7.05
CA VAL A 120 -2.65 -35.17 6.10
C VAL A 120 -1.19 -34.99 5.67
N GLU A 121 -0.62 -35.97 4.98
CA GLU A 121 0.77 -35.90 4.50
C GLU A 121 1.02 -34.66 3.60
N THR A 122 0.00 -34.23 2.87
CA THR A 122 0.05 -33.11 1.91
C THR A 122 -0.34 -31.76 2.51
N GLY A 123 -0.53 -31.67 3.83
CA GLY A 123 -0.85 -30.42 4.54
C GLY A 123 -2.12 -30.52 5.38
N LEU A 124 -2.93 -29.47 5.36
CA LEU A 124 -4.17 -29.38 6.13
C LEU A 124 -5.38 -29.61 5.24
N VAL A 125 -6.33 -30.41 5.73
CA VAL A 125 -7.65 -30.56 5.12
C VAL A 125 -8.70 -30.20 6.16
N ALA A 126 -9.65 -29.35 5.79
CA ALA A 126 -10.76 -28.97 6.66
C ALA A 126 -12.10 -29.28 6.01
N ARG A 127 -13.02 -29.80 6.81
CA ARG A 127 -14.44 -29.83 6.46
C ARG A 127 -15.03 -28.45 6.71
N VAL A 128 -15.74 -27.91 5.72
CA VAL A 128 -16.20 -26.52 5.75
C VAL A 128 -17.71 -26.39 5.56
N GLU A 129 -18.24 -25.28 6.06
CA GLU A 129 -19.60 -24.82 5.79
C GLU A 129 -19.52 -23.50 5.03
N TYR A 130 -20.12 -23.45 3.84
CA TYR A 130 -20.12 -22.27 3.00
C TYR A 130 -21.17 -21.25 3.44
N HIS A 131 -20.76 -19.99 3.47
CA HIS A 131 -21.62 -18.84 3.74
C HIS A 131 -21.89 -18.10 2.44
N TYR A 132 -22.78 -18.67 1.63
CA TYR A 132 -23.21 -18.04 0.39
C TYR A 132 -23.85 -16.68 0.71
N ALA A 133 -23.48 -15.67 -0.07
CA ALA A 133 -24.19 -14.41 -0.04
C ALA A 133 -25.67 -14.70 -0.32
N THR A 134 -26.50 -14.55 0.70
CA THR A 134 -27.94 -14.75 0.55
C THR A 134 -28.41 -13.72 -0.48
N GLU A 135 -29.26 -14.13 -1.42
CA GLU A 135 -30.00 -13.23 -2.30
C GLU A 135 -30.99 -12.38 -1.47
N PHE A 136 -30.51 -11.66 -0.46
CA PHE A 136 -31.34 -10.69 0.23
C PHE A 136 -31.72 -9.63 -0.79
N THR A 137 -33.03 -9.42 -0.89
CA THR A 137 -33.64 -8.33 -1.64
C THR A 137 -32.88 -7.06 -1.31
N VAL A 138 -32.11 -6.59 -2.29
CA VAL A 138 -31.27 -5.41 -2.17
C VAL A 138 -32.17 -4.25 -1.75
N SER A 139 -32.17 -3.92 -0.46
CA SER A 139 -33.04 -2.87 0.05
C SER A 139 -32.53 -1.51 -0.49
N PRO A 140 -33.42 -0.54 -0.74
CA PRO A 140 -33.01 0.82 -1.11
C PRO A 140 -31.99 1.41 -0.13
N GLU A 141 -32.10 1.05 1.15
CA GLU A 141 -31.15 1.43 2.20
C GLU A 141 -29.75 0.84 1.96
N LEU A 142 -29.64 -0.47 1.70
CA LEU A 142 -28.35 -1.09 1.40
C LEU A 142 -27.71 -0.53 0.12
N LYS A 143 -28.51 -0.11 -0.87
CA LYS A 143 -28.01 0.63 -2.04
C LYS A 143 -27.45 2.01 -1.65
N ALA A 144 -28.12 2.74 -0.77
CA ALA A 144 -27.62 4.03 -0.30
C ALA A 144 -26.27 3.88 0.42
N TYR A 145 -26.13 2.83 1.23
CA TYR A 145 -24.86 2.52 1.90
C TYR A 145 -23.75 2.06 0.93
N SER A 146 -24.07 1.27 -0.10
CA SER A 146 -23.09 0.92 -1.14
C SER A 146 -22.65 2.15 -1.94
N MET A 147 -23.53 3.12 -2.18
CA MET A 147 -23.17 4.40 -2.79
C MET A 147 -22.17 5.18 -1.95
N ALA A 148 -22.25 5.11 -0.62
CA ALA A 148 -21.25 5.74 0.25
C ALA A 148 -19.86 5.12 0.04
N ILE A 149 -19.76 3.78 -0.03
CA ILE A 149 -18.50 3.08 -0.33
C ILE A 149 -17.98 3.51 -1.70
N ILE A 150 -18.83 3.48 -2.73
CA ILE A 150 -18.44 3.84 -4.11
C ILE A 150 -17.95 5.28 -4.18
N SER A 151 -18.60 6.21 -3.47
CA SER A 151 -18.16 7.60 -3.41
C SER A 151 -16.75 7.72 -2.82
N THR A 152 -16.50 7.04 -1.70
CA THR A 152 -15.16 7.04 -1.06
C THR A 152 -14.12 6.36 -1.94
N LEU A 153 -14.46 5.26 -2.64
CA LEU A 153 -13.57 4.62 -3.61
C LEU A 153 -13.22 5.54 -4.79
N LYS A 154 -14.20 6.27 -5.34
CA LYS A 154 -13.94 7.25 -6.41
C LYS A 154 -12.97 8.32 -5.94
N GLU A 155 -13.13 8.83 -4.73
CA GLU A 155 -12.21 9.80 -4.17
C GLU A 155 -10.81 9.21 -3.97
N LEU A 156 -10.70 8.00 -3.42
CA LEU A 156 -9.42 7.31 -3.26
C LEU A 156 -8.72 7.08 -4.61
N SER A 157 -9.48 6.76 -5.66
CA SER A 157 -8.96 6.55 -7.02
C SER A 157 -8.31 7.79 -7.64
N GLN A 158 -8.73 8.99 -7.22
CA GLN A 158 -8.14 10.26 -7.66
C GLN A 158 -6.83 10.57 -6.94
N MET A 159 -6.65 10.01 -5.74
CA MET A 159 -5.50 10.32 -4.88
C MET A 159 -4.40 9.26 -4.96
N SER A 160 -4.74 8.01 -5.27
CA SER A 160 -3.79 6.91 -5.36
C SER A 160 -3.79 6.27 -6.76
N PRO A 161 -2.77 6.53 -7.58
CA PRO A 161 -2.61 5.89 -8.90
C PRO A 161 -2.57 4.35 -8.82
N ILE A 162 -2.07 3.80 -7.70
CA ILE A 162 -1.98 2.34 -7.47
C ILE A 162 -3.37 1.71 -7.38
N HIS A 163 -4.33 2.37 -6.71
CA HIS A 163 -5.68 1.85 -6.58
C HIS A 163 -6.60 2.22 -7.76
N MET A 164 -6.24 3.25 -8.52
CA MET A 164 -7.06 3.79 -9.60
C MET A 164 -7.51 2.73 -10.60
N GLU A 165 -6.58 1.92 -11.12
CA GLU A 165 -6.89 0.93 -12.15
C GLU A 165 -7.76 -0.21 -11.60
N ALA A 166 -7.45 -0.71 -10.41
CA ALA A 166 -8.25 -1.75 -9.75
C ALA A 166 -9.70 -1.28 -9.50
N ILE A 167 -9.87 -0.05 -8.99
CA ILE A 167 -11.19 0.55 -8.74
C ILE A 167 -11.95 0.75 -10.05
N LYS A 168 -11.28 1.26 -11.09
CA LYS A 168 -11.89 1.50 -12.40
C LYS A 168 -12.37 0.20 -13.04
N ILE A 169 -11.53 -0.82 -13.08
CA ILE A 169 -11.89 -2.16 -13.61
C ILE A 169 -13.07 -2.72 -12.82
N TYR A 170 -13.06 -2.61 -11.49
CA TYR A 170 -14.15 -3.11 -10.66
C TYR A 170 -15.48 -2.38 -10.94
N LEU A 171 -15.47 -1.04 -10.98
CA LEU A 171 -16.66 -0.22 -11.22
C LEU A 171 -17.22 -0.36 -12.65
N GLN A 172 -16.39 -0.74 -13.62
CA GLN A 172 -16.83 -1.02 -14.99
C GLN A 172 -17.51 -2.39 -15.13
N ARG A 173 -17.09 -3.38 -14.32
CA ARG A 173 -17.54 -4.77 -14.43
C ARG A 173 -18.62 -5.15 -13.43
N SER A 174 -18.71 -4.43 -12.32
CA SER A 174 -19.62 -4.73 -11.23
C SER A 174 -20.87 -3.86 -11.33
N SER A 175 -22.05 -4.48 -11.31
CA SER A 175 -23.28 -3.75 -11.05
C SER A 175 -23.30 -3.30 -9.59
N MET A 176 -23.82 -2.11 -9.32
CA MET A 176 -23.97 -1.56 -7.96
C MET A 176 -25.01 -2.32 -7.12
N ASP A 177 -25.55 -3.41 -7.66
CA ASP A 177 -26.65 -4.19 -7.13
C ASP A 177 -26.20 -5.25 -6.11
N ASP A 178 -24.89 -5.40 -5.85
CA ASP A 178 -24.38 -6.30 -4.81
C ASP A 178 -23.57 -5.53 -3.75
N PRO A 179 -24.25 -4.97 -2.72
CA PRO A 179 -23.60 -4.25 -1.63
C PRO A 179 -22.57 -5.11 -0.87
N GLY A 180 -22.77 -6.42 -0.81
CA GLY A 180 -21.87 -7.36 -0.15
C GLY A 180 -20.52 -7.44 -0.87
N LYS A 181 -20.54 -7.59 -2.20
CA LYS A 181 -19.31 -7.59 -3.01
C LYS A 181 -18.61 -6.23 -3.02
N VAL A 182 -19.37 -5.14 -3.00
CA VAL A 182 -18.79 -3.78 -2.93
C VAL A 182 -18.03 -3.59 -1.62
N ALA A 183 -18.58 -4.07 -0.50
CA ALA A 183 -17.89 -4.04 0.79
C ALA A 183 -16.61 -4.90 0.79
N ASP A 184 -16.67 -6.09 0.21
CA ASP A 184 -15.53 -7.02 0.13
C ASP A 184 -14.40 -6.46 -0.73
N PHE A 185 -14.75 -5.85 -1.87
CA PHE A 185 -13.80 -5.16 -2.72
C PHE A 185 -13.15 -3.97 -2.01
N ALA A 186 -13.95 -3.15 -1.33
CA ALA A 186 -13.43 -2.00 -0.59
C ALA A 186 -12.49 -2.44 0.56
N ALA A 187 -12.81 -3.53 1.26
CA ALA A 187 -11.95 -4.06 2.31
C ALA A 187 -10.55 -4.42 1.79
N ASN A 188 -10.46 -5.06 0.60
CA ASN A 188 -9.19 -5.40 -0.05
C ASN A 188 -8.29 -4.20 -0.35
N LEU A 189 -8.87 -3.01 -0.55
CA LEU A 189 -8.12 -1.80 -0.90
C LEU A 189 -7.57 -1.06 0.32
N THR A 190 -7.99 -1.41 1.53
CA THR A 190 -7.49 -0.78 2.75
C THR A 190 -6.16 -1.39 3.20
N SER A 191 -5.38 -0.59 3.93
CA SER A 191 -4.15 -0.98 4.64
C SER A 191 -4.42 -1.38 6.11
N ALA A 192 -5.66 -1.74 6.42
CA ALA A 192 -6.07 -2.17 7.76
C ALA A 192 -5.30 -3.41 8.24
N SER A 193 -5.23 -3.58 9.56
CA SER A 193 -4.54 -4.71 10.17
C SER A 193 -5.22 -6.04 9.82
N ALA A 194 -4.47 -7.14 9.90
CA ALA A 194 -4.98 -8.49 9.64
C ALA A 194 -6.20 -8.82 10.51
N ALA A 195 -6.19 -8.40 11.78
CA ALA A 195 -7.30 -8.60 12.71
C ALA A 195 -8.55 -7.78 12.32
N GLU A 196 -8.39 -6.51 11.96
CA GLU A 196 -9.51 -5.67 11.48
C GLU A 196 -10.15 -6.26 10.21
N LEU A 197 -9.33 -6.75 9.27
CA LEU A 197 -9.82 -7.35 8.05
C LEU A 197 -10.46 -8.73 8.28
N GLN A 198 -9.93 -9.50 9.21
CA GLN A 198 -10.52 -10.77 9.61
C GLN A 198 -11.88 -10.56 10.27
N ASP A 199 -12.02 -9.53 11.11
CA ASP A 199 -13.31 -9.13 11.69
C ASP A 199 -14.34 -8.75 10.61
N VAL A 200 -13.91 -8.06 9.54
CA VAL A 200 -14.77 -7.80 8.36
C VAL A 200 -15.13 -9.11 7.65
N LEU A 201 -14.18 -10.03 7.48
CA LEU A 201 -14.42 -11.31 6.81
C LEU A 201 -15.43 -12.18 7.58
N GLU A 202 -15.34 -12.17 8.91
CA GLU A 202 -16.21 -12.87 9.87
C GLU A 202 -17.60 -12.23 10.01
N THR A 203 -17.79 -11.01 9.48
CA THR A 203 -19.08 -10.31 9.53
C THR A 203 -19.98 -10.73 8.37
N PHE A 204 -20.90 -11.66 8.63
CA PHE A 204 -21.82 -12.17 7.61
C PHE A 204 -22.95 -11.18 7.25
N SER A 205 -23.41 -10.38 8.22
CA SER A 205 -24.39 -9.31 7.99
C SER A 205 -23.84 -8.25 7.04
N ILE A 206 -24.46 -8.08 5.87
CA ILE A 206 -24.01 -7.14 4.83
C ILE A 206 -24.00 -5.70 5.38
N ARG A 207 -25.03 -5.31 6.14
CA ARG A 207 -25.15 -3.96 6.70
C ARG A 207 -23.99 -3.66 7.66
N GLU A 208 -23.75 -4.53 8.62
CA GLU A 208 -22.67 -4.40 9.59
C GLU A 208 -21.30 -4.44 8.91
N ARG A 209 -21.14 -5.30 7.90
CA ARG A 209 -19.91 -5.38 7.11
C ARG A 209 -19.63 -4.07 6.39
N ILE A 210 -20.64 -3.46 5.78
CA ILE A 210 -20.52 -2.14 5.14
C ILE A 210 -20.08 -1.08 6.15
N ASP A 211 -20.67 -1.05 7.35
CA ASP A 211 -20.30 -0.07 8.37
C ASP A 211 -18.84 -0.22 8.80
N LYS A 212 -18.39 -1.46 9.07
CA LYS A 212 -16.98 -1.74 9.40
C LYS A 212 -16.04 -1.31 8.27
N VAL A 213 -16.36 -1.68 7.03
CA VAL A 213 -15.54 -1.33 5.86
C VAL A 213 -15.49 0.16 5.61
N LEU A 214 -16.60 0.89 5.78
CA LEU A 214 -16.63 2.34 5.61
C LEU A 214 -15.70 3.04 6.61
N VAL A 215 -15.62 2.57 7.85
CA VAL A 215 -14.66 3.10 8.83
C VAL A 215 -13.22 2.89 8.36
N LEU A 216 -12.88 1.67 7.94
CA LEU A 216 -11.53 1.36 7.44
C LEU A 216 -11.18 2.16 6.19
N LEU A 217 -12.12 2.28 5.24
CA LEU A 217 -11.91 2.98 3.98
C LEU A 217 -11.77 4.50 4.18
N ARG A 218 -12.50 5.09 5.13
CA ARG A 218 -12.32 6.50 5.50
C ARG A 218 -10.95 6.74 6.14
N LYS A 219 -10.50 5.84 7.01
CA LYS A 219 -9.14 5.90 7.59
C LYS A 219 -8.08 5.83 6.51
N GLU A 220 -8.25 4.94 5.52
CA GLU A 220 -7.36 4.84 4.35
C GLU A 220 -7.30 6.14 3.55
N LEU A 221 -8.46 6.76 3.32
CA LEU A 221 -8.55 8.01 2.59
C LEU A 221 -7.83 9.16 3.32
N GLU A 222 -8.03 9.29 4.64
CA GLU A 222 -7.32 10.28 5.46
C GLU A 222 -5.80 10.07 5.45
N MET A 223 -5.36 8.82 5.56
CA MET A 223 -3.94 8.48 5.46
C MET A 223 -3.37 8.86 4.09
N THR A 224 -4.08 8.56 3.01
CA THR A 224 -3.68 8.92 1.64
C THR A 224 -3.59 10.44 1.47
N ARG A 225 -4.57 11.21 1.98
CA ARG A 225 -4.55 12.68 1.97
C ARG A 225 -3.34 13.24 2.72
N LEU A 226 -3.03 12.67 3.89
CA LEU A 226 -1.88 13.09 4.68
C LEU A 226 -0.56 12.80 3.95
N GLN A 227 -0.41 11.61 3.34
CA GLN A 227 0.75 11.26 2.54
C GLN A 227 0.95 12.24 1.37
N GLN A 228 -0.10 12.55 0.61
CA GLN A 228 -0.02 13.53 -0.48
C GLN A 228 0.39 14.92 0.02
N LYS A 229 -0.15 15.37 1.15
CA LYS A 229 0.21 16.65 1.76
C LYS A 229 1.70 16.69 2.14
N ILE A 230 2.21 15.61 2.73
CA ILE A 230 3.64 15.49 3.10
C ILE A 230 4.51 15.53 1.84
N THR A 231 4.19 14.73 0.82
CA THR A 231 4.93 14.69 -0.45
C THR A 231 4.99 16.08 -1.08
N LYS A 232 3.86 16.79 -1.17
CA LYS A 232 3.80 18.14 -1.72
C LYS A 232 4.66 19.14 -0.94
N GLN A 233 4.64 19.08 0.40
CA GLN A 233 5.48 19.95 1.23
C GLN A 233 6.98 19.69 1.03
N ILE A 234 7.37 18.43 0.85
CA ILE A 234 8.76 18.05 0.56
C ILE A 234 9.17 18.58 -0.82
N GLU A 235 8.32 18.41 -1.84
CA GLU A 235 8.55 18.91 -3.20
C GLU A 235 8.70 20.44 -3.23
N GLU A 236 7.83 21.17 -2.53
CA GLU A 236 7.91 22.63 -2.41
C GLU A 236 9.22 23.07 -1.75
N ARG A 237 9.67 22.36 -0.71
CA ARG A 237 10.93 22.65 -0.02
C ARG A 237 12.14 22.39 -0.91
N ILE A 238 12.16 21.27 -1.64
CA ILE A 238 13.23 20.92 -2.59
C ILE A 238 13.27 21.94 -3.73
N SER A 239 12.12 22.28 -4.31
CA SER A 239 12.02 23.26 -5.38
C SER A 239 12.54 24.63 -4.94
N LYS A 240 12.20 25.07 -3.73
CA LYS A 240 12.71 26.32 -3.16
C LYS A 240 14.23 26.28 -2.99
N GLN A 241 14.78 25.19 -2.44
CA GLN A 241 16.23 25.03 -2.26
C GLN A 241 16.98 24.99 -3.59
N GLN A 242 16.46 24.27 -4.58
CA GLN A 242 17.03 24.26 -5.93
C GLN A 242 17.02 25.66 -6.54
N ARG A 243 15.90 26.38 -6.44
CA ARG A 243 15.79 27.76 -6.94
C ARG A 243 16.77 28.70 -6.25
N GLU A 244 16.90 28.63 -4.93
CA GLU A 244 17.87 29.43 -4.17
C GLU A 244 19.32 29.11 -4.58
N PHE A 245 19.65 27.83 -4.77
CA PHE A 245 20.95 27.39 -5.25
C PHE A 245 21.27 27.98 -6.62
N PHE A 246 20.36 27.84 -7.59
CA PHE A 246 20.54 28.39 -8.94
C PHE A 246 20.69 29.92 -8.93
N LEU A 247 19.88 30.63 -8.13
CA LEU A 247 19.99 32.09 -8.03
C LEU A 247 21.31 32.54 -7.41
N ARG A 248 21.85 31.78 -6.44
CA ARG A 248 23.16 32.07 -5.85
C ARG A 248 24.30 31.86 -6.84
N GLU A 249 24.27 30.78 -7.62
CA GLU A 249 25.27 30.55 -8.66
C GLU A 249 25.19 31.64 -9.75
N GLN A 250 23.99 32.00 -10.21
CA GLN A 250 23.82 33.12 -11.16
C GLN A 250 24.35 34.45 -10.60
N LEU A 251 24.07 34.76 -9.33
CA LEU A 251 24.59 35.98 -8.70
C LEU A 251 26.13 35.96 -8.60
N LYS A 252 26.73 34.79 -8.38
CA LYS A 252 28.18 34.63 -8.34
C LYS A 252 28.80 34.86 -9.71
N GLU A 253 28.24 34.26 -10.76
CA GLU A 253 28.68 34.48 -12.14
C GLU A 253 28.55 35.95 -12.56
N ILE A 254 27.41 36.60 -12.27
CA ILE A 254 27.21 38.04 -12.55
C ILE A 254 28.26 38.90 -11.83
N LYS A 255 28.55 38.64 -10.55
CA LYS A 255 29.59 39.36 -9.79
C LYS A 255 30.98 39.18 -10.40
N GLN A 256 31.28 37.98 -10.91
CA GLN A 256 32.53 37.68 -11.59
C GLN A 256 32.63 38.42 -12.95
N GLU A 257 31.57 38.41 -13.76
CA GLU A 257 31.51 39.13 -15.05
C GLU A 257 31.60 40.65 -14.88
N LEU A 258 30.97 41.21 -13.85
CA LEU A 258 31.03 42.64 -13.53
C LEU A 258 32.38 43.07 -12.91
N GLY A 259 33.30 42.14 -12.66
CA GLY A 259 34.60 42.42 -12.04
C GLY A 259 34.51 42.80 -10.56
N LEU A 260 33.36 42.60 -9.92
CA LEU A 260 33.08 42.96 -8.53
C LEU A 260 33.72 41.98 -7.51
N GLU A 261 34.34 40.88 -7.96
CA GLU A 261 35.21 40.07 -7.09
C GLU A 261 36.41 40.89 -6.55
N LYS A 262 36.79 41.98 -7.23
CA LYS A 262 37.92 42.86 -6.83
C LYS A 262 37.52 44.08 -5.98
N GLU A 263 36.25 44.23 -5.59
CA GLU A 263 35.80 45.29 -4.65
C GLU A 263 35.49 44.72 -3.26
N GLY A 264 36.16 43.63 -2.89
CA GLY A 264 36.01 43.01 -1.58
C GLY A 264 37.18 43.29 -0.64
N LYS A 265 37.05 42.78 0.58
CA LYS A 265 38.04 42.67 1.66
C LYS A 265 39.51 42.53 1.21
N ALA A 266 39.78 41.79 0.13
CA ALA A 266 41.12 41.62 -0.44
C ALA A 266 41.79 42.94 -0.85
N THR A 267 41.03 43.89 -1.38
CA THR A 267 41.51 45.19 -1.86
C THR A 267 41.76 46.15 -0.70
N GLU A 268 40.94 46.09 0.35
CA GLU A 268 41.16 46.82 1.60
C GLU A 268 42.43 46.33 2.31
N ILE A 269 42.61 45.01 2.40
CA ILE A 269 43.83 44.39 2.95
C ILE A 269 45.07 44.84 2.17
N GLU A 270 45.03 44.83 0.84
CA GLU A 270 46.16 45.26 0.01
C GLU A 270 46.49 46.75 0.21
N THR A 271 45.45 47.59 0.32
CA THR A 271 45.60 49.03 0.55
C THR A 271 46.22 49.33 1.92
N PHE A 272 45.75 48.66 2.99
CA PHE A 272 46.32 48.83 4.34
C PHE A 272 47.75 48.29 4.43
N THR A 273 48.01 47.13 3.83
CA THR A 273 49.35 46.53 3.81
C THR A 273 50.37 47.45 3.14
N ASN A 274 49.99 48.11 2.03
CA ASN A 274 50.88 49.05 1.34
C ASN A 274 51.15 50.31 2.17
N ARG A 275 50.14 50.86 2.87
CA ARG A 275 50.33 52.00 3.78
C ARG A 275 51.21 51.68 4.98
N ILE A 276 51.07 50.48 5.56
CA ILE A 276 51.88 50.04 6.71
C ILE A 276 53.36 49.93 6.33
N LYS A 277 53.68 49.49 5.12
CA LYS A 277 55.08 49.37 4.63
C LYS A 277 55.80 50.71 4.49
N GLU A 278 55.08 51.81 4.30
CA GLU A 278 55.66 53.15 4.17
C GLU A 278 55.96 53.82 5.53
N LEU A 279 55.49 53.24 6.64
CA LEU A 279 55.64 53.80 7.98
C LEU A 279 56.88 53.24 8.70
N LYS A 280 57.60 54.10 9.43
CA LYS A 280 58.64 53.66 10.39
C LYS A 280 58.00 53.42 11.75
N LEU A 281 57.83 52.15 12.12
CA LEU A 281 57.14 51.72 13.33
C LEU A 281 58.13 51.22 14.39
N SER A 282 57.81 51.41 15.68
CA SER A 282 58.55 50.77 16.77
C SER A 282 58.18 49.27 16.85
N PRO A 283 59.03 48.42 17.46
CA PRO A 283 58.80 46.98 17.54
C PRO A 283 57.47 46.60 18.22
N GLU A 284 57.06 47.39 19.23
CA GLU A 284 55.80 47.17 19.96
C GLU A 284 54.58 47.51 19.10
N VAL A 285 54.65 48.59 18.33
CA VAL A 285 53.54 49.04 17.46
C VAL A 285 53.37 48.10 16.27
N GLN A 286 54.47 47.61 15.69
CA GLN A 286 54.43 46.67 14.56
C GLN A 286 53.76 45.34 14.93
N LYS A 287 53.99 44.85 16.15
CA LYS A 287 53.38 43.63 16.65
C LYS A 287 51.86 43.76 16.75
N VAL A 288 51.36 44.85 17.33
CA VAL A 288 49.91 45.12 17.46
C VAL A 288 49.25 45.26 16.09
N ILE A 289 49.87 45.97 15.15
CA ILE A 289 49.33 46.13 13.79
C ILE A 289 49.24 44.80 13.04
N THR A 290 50.22 43.92 13.24
CA THR A 290 50.22 42.60 12.58
C THR A 290 49.12 41.71 13.17
N GLU A 291 48.95 41.72 14.49
CA GLU A 291 47.87 40.98 15.18
C GLU A 291 46.47 41.47 14.74
N GLU A 292 46.25 42.77 14.57
CA GLU A 292 44.98 43.31 14.08
C GLU A 292 44.77 43.06 12.57
N MET A 293 45.83 43.05 11.76
CA MET A 293 45.74 42.66 10.34
C MET A 293 45.41 41.19 10.14
N ASP A 294 45.97 40.30 10.94
CA ASP A 294 45.65 38.88 10.90
C ASP A 294 44.19 38.64 11.31
N LYS A 295 43.69 39.37 12.33
CA LYS A 295 42.26 39.35 12.69
C LYS A 295 41.38 39.87 11.55
N PHE A 296 41.73 41.03 10.97
CA PHE A 296 40.99 41.63 9.86
C PHE A 296 40.88 40.65 8.68
N GLN A 297 41.94 39.91 8.34
CA GLN A 297 41.94 38.89 7.29
C GLN A 297 40.98 37.71 7.51
N ILE A 298 40.60 37.42 8.75
CA ILE A 298 39.75 36.27 9.09
C ILE A 298 38.28 36.69 9.27
N LEU A 299 38.02 37.92 9.72
CA LEU A 299 36.66 38.42 10.02
C LEU A 299 35.75 38.51 8.78
N GLU A 300 34.54 37.95 8.83
CA GLU A 300 33.59 38.13 7.72
C GLU A 300 33.12 39.59 7.64
N PRO A 301 32.95 40.18 6.44
CA PRO A 301 32.52 41.58 6.26
C PRO A 301 31.19 41.95 6.91
N MET A 302 30.37 40.95 7.28
CA MET A 302 29.08 41.14 7.96
C MET A 302 29.19 41.09 9.49
N SER A 303 30.39 40.86 10.05
CA SER A 303 30.62 40.80 11.50
C SER A 303 30.61 42.22 12.10
N PRO A 304 29.97 42.45 13.26
CA PRO A 304 30.06 43.72 13.98
C PRO A 304 31.49 44.13 14.31
N GLU A 305 32.38 43.15 14.48
CA GLU A 305 33.80 43.37 14.77
C GLU A 305 34.58 43.86 13.53
N TYR A 306 34.12 43.55 12.31
CA TYR A 306 34.74 44.02 11.06
C TYR A 306 34.65 45.53 10.89
N ILE A 307 33.60 46.17 11.42
CA ILE A 307 33.37 47.62 11.31
C ILE A 307 34.29 48.42 12.25
N VAL A 308 34.80 47.76 13.30
CA VAL A 308 35.54 48.40 14.40
C VAL A 308 37.05 48.12 14.34
N THR A 309 37.44 47.05 13.64
CA THR A 309 38.84 46.65 13.39
C THR A 309 39.44 47.49 12.26
#